data_AF-A0A537VWT0-F1
#
_entry.id   AF-A0A537VWT0-F1
#
_cell.length_a   1.000
_cell.length_b   1.000
_cell.length_c   1.000
_cell.angle_alpha   90.00
_cell.angle_beta   90.00
_cell.angle_gamma   90.00
#
_symmetry.space_group_name_H-M   'P 1'
#
loop_
_entity.id
_entity.type
_entity.pdbx_description
1 polymer ?
#
loop_
_entity_poly.entity_id
_entity_poly.type
_entity_poly.pdbx_seq_one_letter_code
_entity_poly.pdbx_strand_id
1 'polypeptide(L)'
;MSTGVVAAFRKGLGETGFVERRNVMVEFRFAYNDNTRVTELLADLVSRRVAVIVTPGSTSTALAAKAATMSIPVVFSVGTDSSGDRARHQFEPSGW
;
A
#
# COMPACT_ATOMS: atom_id res chain seq x y z
N MET A 1 -4.35 8.76 1.37
CA MET A 1 -3.17 7.91 1.11
C MET A 1 -1.98 8.83 0.92
N SER A 2 -0.92 8.71 1.71
CA SER A 2 0.29 9.53 1.50
C SER A 2 0.83 9.20 0.10
N THR A 3 1.02 10.21 -0.73
CA THR A 3 1.59 10.11 -2.09
C THR A 3 2.91 9.33 -2.11
N GLY A 4 3.64 9.30 -0.97
CA GLY A 4 4.88 8.55 -0.80
C GLY A 4 4.72 7.04 -0.96
N VAL A 5 3.63 6.42 -0.49
CA VAL A 5 3.46 4.96 -0.56
C VAL A 5 3.28 4.48 -2.00
N VAL A 6 2.51 5.22 -2.80
CA VAL A 6 2.34 4.92 -4.24
C VAL A 6 3.64 5.09 -5.00
N ALA A 7 4.37 6.17 -4.72
CA ALA A 7 5.64 6.45 -5.37
C ALA A 7 6.67 5.35 -5.05
N ALA A 8 6.77 4.94 -3.78
CA ALA A 8 7.65 3.84 -3.36
C ALA A 8 7.26 2.51 -4.00
N PHE A 9 5.96 2.20 -4.07
CA PHE A 9 5.48 0.99 -4.73
C PHE A 9 5.83 0.97 -6.22
N ARG A 10 5.56 2.06 -6.94
CA ARG A 10 5.91 2.21 -8.37
C ARG A 10 7.41 2.13 -8.60
N LYS A 11 8.21 2.75 -7.72
CA LYS A 11 9.67 2.65 -7.77
C LYS A 11 10.15 1.20 -7.63
N GLY A 12 9.64 0.47 -6.63
CA GLY A 12 9.99 -0.94 -6.43
C GLY A 12 9.58 -1.84 -7.59
N LEU A 13 8.41 -1.59 -8.21
CA LEU A 13 8.02 -2.26 -9.46
C LEU A 13 9.03 -1.96 -10.58
N GLY A 14 9.40 -0.69 -10.77
CA GLY A 14 10.38 -0.30 -11.79
C GLY A 14 11.75 -0.96 -11.60
N GLU A 15 12.25 -1.01 -10.37
CA GLU A 15 13.54 -1.62 -10.00
C GLU A 15 13.57 -3.14 -10.25
N THR A 16 12.40 -3.79 -10.32
CA THR A 16 12.26 -5.22 -10.60
C THR A 16 11.86 -5.51 -12.06
N GLY A 17 11.82 -4.48 -12.92
CA GLY A 17 11.50 -4.60 -14.34
C GLY A 17 10.02 -4.50 -14.69
N PHE A 18 9.15 -4.22 -13.72
CA PHE A 18 7.72 -3.97 -13.94
C PHE A 18 7.46 -2.48 -14.19
N VAL A 19 6.96 -2.17 -15.38
CA VAL A 19 6.61 -0.83 -15.84
C VAL A 19 5.11 -0.75 -16.09
N GLU A 20 4.45 0.14 -15.34
CA GLU A 20 3.01 0.35 -15.42
C GLU A 20 2.57 0.68 -16.85
N ARG A 21 1.48 0.05 -17.31
CA ARG A 21 0.93 0.10 -18.68
C ARG A 21 1.81 -0.49 -19.79
N ARG A 22 3.00 -0.98 -19.47
CA ARG A 22 3.84 -1.73 -20.43
C ARG A 22 3.72 -3.23 -20.21
N ASN A 23 3.93 -3.69 -18.98
CA ASN A 23 3.88 -5.12 -18.62
C ASN A 23 3.14 -5.41 -17.31
N VAL A 24 2.68 -4.36 -16.61
CA VAL A 24 1.80 -4.49 -15.45
C VAL A 24 0.73 -3.41 -15.49
N MET A 25 -0.49 -3.73 -15.08
CA MET A 25 -1.53 -2.75 -14.80
C MET A 25 -1.70 -2.64 -13.29
N VAL A 26 -1.73 -1.42 -12.75
CA VAL A 26 -1.98 -1.17 -11.33
C VAL A 26 -3.33 -0.47 -11.20
N GLU A 27 -4.30 -1.19 -10.64
CA GLU A 27 -5.62 -0.64 -10.33
C GLU A 27 -5.68 -0.21 -8.86
N PHE A 28 -6.04 1.06 -8.62
CA PHE A 28 -6.24 1.58 -7.27
C PHE A 28 -7.72 1.53 -6.90
N ARG A 29 -8.02 0.92 -5.74
CA ARG A 29 -9.38 0.78 -5.23
C ARG A 29 -9.45 1.26 -3.78
N PHE A 30 -10.48 2.04 -3.48
CA PHE A 30 -10.60 2.73 -2.20
C PHE A 30 -11.95 2.42 -1.56
N ALA A 31 -11.91 1.99 -0.30
CA ALA A 31 -13.09 1.74 0.50
C ALA A 31 -13.56 2.98 1.30
N TYR A 32 -12.80 4.08 1.31
CA TYR A 32 -13.14 5.34 2.02
C TYR A 32 -13.61 5.13 3.47
N ASN A 33 -12.91 4.26 4.22
CA ASN A 33 -13.23 3.89 5.61
C ASN A 33 -14.52 3.08 5.80
N ASP A 34 -15.08 2.52 4.73
CA ASP A 34 -16.24 1.64 4.77
C ASP A 34 -15.82 0.17 4.63
N ASN A 35 -15.97 -0.59 5.71
CA ASN A 35 -15.62 -2.01 5.76
C ASN A 35 -16.51 -2.88 4.86
N THR A 36 -17.75 -2.47 4.57
CA THR A 36 -18.63 -3.24 3.67
C THR A 36 -18.11 -3.21 2.24
N ARG A 37 -17.62 -2.04 1.80
CA ARG A 37 -16.99 -1.85 0.49
C ARG A 37 -15.69 -2.63 0.35
N VAL A 38 -14.93 -2.85 1.43
CA VAL A 38 -13.72 -3.69 1.38
C VAL A 38 -14.07 -5.09 0.85
N THR A 39 -15.15 -5.68 1.34
CA THR A 39 -15.58 -7.02 0.94
C THR A 39 -15.93 -7.07 -0.55
N GLU A 40 -16.68 -6.09 -1.05
CA GLU A 40 -17.05 -6.01 -2.48
C GLU A 40 -15.83 -5.81 -3.38
N LEU A 41 -14.89 -4.95 -2.97
CA LEU A 41 -13.66 -4.70 -3.71
C LEU A 41 -12.79 -5.97 -3.81
N LEU A 42 -12.69 -6.73 -2.72
CA LEU A 42 -11.96 -8.00 -2.73
C LEU A 42 -12.64 -9.04 -3.61
N ALA A 43 -13.98 -9.15 -3.54
CA ALA A 43 -14.73 -10.06 -4.41
C ALA A 43 -14.51 -9.75 -5.90
N ASP A 44 -14.54 -8.47 -6.29
CA ASP A 44 -14.25 -8.07 -7.66
C ASP A 44 -12.81 -8.41 -8.08
N LEU A 45 -11.81 -8.15 -7.23
CA LEU A 45 -10.41 -8.50 -7.51
C LEU A 45 -10.19 -10.01 -7.65
N VAL A 46 -10.85 -10.82 -6.81
CA VAL A 46 -10.81 -12.29 -6.90
C VAL A 46 -11.48 -12.76 -8.19
N SER A 47 -12.65 -12.20 -8.53
CA SER A 47 -13.37 -12.57 -9.75
C SER A 47 -12.58 -12.26 -11.02
N ARG A 48 -11.83 -11.15 -11.02
CA ARG A 48 -10.94 -10.73 -12.12
C ARG A 48 -9.66 -11.55 -12.21
N ARG A 49 -9.38 -12.41 -11.21
CA ARG A 49 -8.16 -13.22 -11.11
C ARG A 49 -6.90 -12.37 -11.26
N VAL A 50 -6.82 -11.28 -10.49
CA VAL A 50 -5.61 -10.46 -10.46
C VAL A 50 -4.40 -11.28 -10.00
N ALA A 51 -3.20 -10.90 -10.45
CA ALA A 51 -1.98 -11.62 -10.12
C ALA A 51 -1.56 -11.44 -8.64
N VAL A 52 -1.82 -10.25 -8.06
CA VAL A 52 -1.46 -9.90 -6.68
C VAL A 52 -2.48 -8.89 -6.15
N ILE A 53 -2.84 -9.00 -4.86
CA ILE A 53 -3.60 -7.98 -4.12
C ILE A 53 -2.65 -7.26 -3.17
N VAL A 54 -2.67 -5.92 -3.17
CA VAL A 54 -1.82 -5.09 -2.29
C VAL A 54 -2.69 -4.26 -1.34
N THR A 55 -2.48 -4.39 -0.04
CA THR A 55 -3.25 -3.69 1.02
C THR A 55 -2.33 -2.86 1.91
N PRO A 56 -1.83 -1.71 1.45
CA PRO A 56 -0.86 -0.93 2.20
C PRO A 56 -1.50 -0.23 3.40
N GLY A 57 -0.86 -0.30 4.57
CA GLY A 57 -1.25 0.44 5.77
C GLY A 57 -2.55 -0.01 6.44
N SER A 58 -3.07 -1.20 6.12
CA SER A 58 -4.30 -1.72 6.74
C SER A 58 -4.22 -3.22 7.00
N THR A 59 -3.96 -3.58 8.25
CA THR A 59 -3.95 -4.99 8.71
C THR A 59 -5.32 -5.65 8.57
N SER A 60 -6.40 -4.92 8.86
CA SER A 60 -7.77 -5.45 8.73
C SER A 60 -8.09 -5.82 7.28
N THR A 61 -7.72 -4.97 6.32
CA THR A 61 -7.90 -5.24 4.89
C THR A 61 -7.04 -6.42 4.43
N ALA A 62 -5.81 -6.53 4.94
CA ALA A 62 -4.93 -7.67 4.63
C ALA A 62 -5.50 -9.01 5.10
N LEU A 63 -6.07 -9.05 6.31
CA LEU A 63 -6.73 -10.23 6.85
C LEU A 63 -7.98 -10.60 6.05
N ALA A 64 -8.80 -9.61 5.70
CA ALA A 64 -9.97 -9.83 4.85
C ALA A 64 -9.57 -10.38 3.46
N ALA A 65 -8.51 -9.84 2.85
CA ALA A 65 -7.98 -10.33 1.58
C ALA A 65 -7.50 -11.79 1.68
N LYS A 66 -6.76 -12.12 2.75
CA LYS A 66 -6.29 -13.49 3.01
C LYS A 66 -7.46 -14.47 3.22
N ALA A 67 -8.55 -14.03 3.82
CA ALA A 67 -9.76 -14.85 3.96
C ALA A 67 -10.52 -15.01 2.63
N ALA A 68 -10.47 -14.01 1.76
CA ALA A 68 -11.16 -14.01 0.48
C ALA A 68 -10.49 -14.89 -0.59
N THR A 69 -9.19 -15.18 -0.47
CA THR A 69 -8.47 -16.00 -1.45
C THR A 69 -7.24 -16.69 -0.85
N MET A 70 -7.05 -17.95 -1.24
CA MET A 70 -5.86 -18.75 -0.91
C MET A 70 -4.89 -18.87 -2.08
N SER A 71 -5.30 -18.45 -3.29
CA SER A 71 -4.52 -18.64 -4.52
C SER A 71 -3.87 -17.36 -5.04
N ILE A 72 -4.45 -16.20 -4.72
CA ILE A 72 -3.88 -14.90 -5.11
C ILE A 72 -2.98 -14.41 -3.98
N PRO A 73 -1.68 -14.17 -4.22
CA PRO A 73 -0.79 -13.59 -3.23
C PRO A 73 -1.30 -12.25 -2.70
N VAL A 74 -1.29 -12.08 -1.38
CA VAL A 74 -1.62 -10.83 -0.69
C VAL A 74 -0.35 -10.21 -0.13
N VAL A 75 -0.02 -9.00 -0.57
CA VAL A 75 1.09 -8.20 -0.07
C VAL A 75 0.54 -7.05 0.77
N PHE A 76 1.05 -6.87 1.98
CA PHE A 76 0.59 -5.82 2.88
C PHE A 76 1.77 -5.15 3.57
N SER A 77 1.58 -3.89 3.95
CA SER A 77 2.48 -3.19 4.84
C SER A 77 1.71 -2.78 6.08
N VAL A 78 2.32 -2.96 7.23
CA VAL A 78 1.83 -2.40 8.49
C VAL A 78 2.48 -1.04 8.67
N GLY A 79 1.66 0.00 8.79
CA GLY A 79 2.17 1.32 9.15
C GLY A 79 2.56 1.29 10.61
N THR A 80 3.86 1.25 10.91
CA THR A 80 4.37 1.92 12.11
C THR A 80 4.53 3.38 11.72
N ASP A 81 3.89 4.27 12.43
CA ASP A 81 4.09 5.71 12.36
C ASP A 81 5.52 6.09 12.77
N SER A 82 6.53 5.76 11.96
CA SER A 82 7.82 6.42 12.09
C SER A 82 7.66 7.84 11.54
N SER A 83 7.11 8.72 12.36
CA SER A 83 7.11 10.16 12.16
C SER A 83 8.55 10.62 12.20
N GLY A 84 9.25 10.54 11.07
CA GLY A 84 10.52 11.21 10.86
C GLY A 84 10.28 12.70 10.68
N ASP A 85 9.80 13.38 11.73
CA ASP A 85 9.68 14.83 11.72
C ASP A 85 9.71 15.42 13.13
N ARG A 86 10.91 15.46 13.72
CA ARG A 86 11.51 16.59 14.46
C ARG A 86 12.75 16.17 15.23
N ALA A 87 13.90 16.31 14.59
CA ALA A 87 15.18 16.56 15.28
C ALA A 87 16.09 17.40 14.37
N ARG A 88 15.60 18.57 13.94
CA ARG A 88 16.45 19.63 13.36
C ARG A 88 16.24 20.98 14.03
N HIS A 89 16.05 20.98 15.35
CA HIS A 89 16.25 22.19 16.15
C HIS A 89 16.73 21.80 17.55
N GLN A 90 18.04 21.64 17.70
CA GLN A 90 18.78 22.10 18.88
C GLN A 90 20.29 21.99 18.60
N PHE A 91 20.85 22.99 17.92
CA PHE A 91 22.25 23.39 18.14
C PHE A 91 22.39 24.86 17.73
N GLU A 92 22.02 25.76 18.63
CA GLU A 92 22.59 27.11 18.64
C GLU A 92 23.81 27.05 19.56
N PRO A 93 25.04 27.17 19.03
CA PRO A 93 26.18 27.44 19.88
C PRO A 93 26.10 28.91 20.32
N SER A 94 25.96 29.10 21.62
CA SER A 94 26.14 30.37 22.31
C SER A 94 27.53 30.98 22.02
N GLY A 95 27.60 32.27 21.70
CA GLY A 95 28.80 33.08 21.91
C GLY A 95 29.10 34.14 20.84
N TRP A 96 29.15 35.40 21.32
CA TRP A 96 29.55 36.68 20.70
C TRP A 96 28.44 37.51 20.03
#